data_AF-A0A1A8FQG9-F1
#
_entry.id   AF-A0A1A8FQG9-F1
#
_cell.length_a   1.000
_cell.length_b   1.000
_cell.length_c   1.000
_cell.angle_alpha   90.00
_cell.angle_beta   90.00
_cell.angle_gamma   90.00
#
_symmetry.space_group_name_H-M   'P 1'
#
loop_
_entity.id
_entity.type
_entity.pdbx_description
1 polymer ?
#
loop_
_entity_poly.entity_id
_entity_poly.type
_entity_poly.pdbx_seq_one_letter_code
_entity_poly.pdbx_strand_id
1 'polypeptide(L)'
;MEYETKSGRAGPGNPTSPRQSVRKNLEFEPLSTTALILEDRPANLPAKPVEEAQKHRQQYEEMVAQAKKKEMKEAQKRKKQLEDRCKLEESIGTAAQIWNQEILPHWSTMCTSRRVRELWWQGIPPSVRGKVWSLAVGNELNITHELYSICLARAQEKWKTTAALTTDTQAEDVLGSSDRESSLELIKLDISRTFPQLCIFQQGGPYHDVLHSILGAYTCYRPDVGYVQGMSFIAAVLILNLDTADAFIAFANLLNKPCQMAFFRVDHSLMLTYFAAFEVFFEENLPKLFAHFKKNSLTPDIYLIDW
;
A
#
# COMPACT_ATOMS: atom_id res chain seq x y z
N MET A 1 -73.24 35.58 4.34
CA MET A 1 -73.72 36.18 3.08
C MET A 1 -72.70 35.77 2.03
N GLU A 2 -72.89 34.67 1.31
CA GLU A 2 -73.85 34.54 0.19
C GLU A 2 -73.79 35.81 -0.69
N TYR A 3 -73.46 35.76 -1.98
CA TYR A 3 -74.26 35.16 -3.04
C TYR A 3 -73.35 34.95 -4.28
N GLU A 4 -73.25 33.74 -4.84
CA GLU A 4 -74.04 33.23 -5.99
C GLU A 4 -73.64 33.86 -7.34
N THR A 5 -73.42 33.09 -8.41
CA THR A 5 -74.48 32.39 -9.17
C THR A 5 -73.80 31.39 -10.15
N LYS A 6 -74.15 30.09 -10.19
CA LYS A 6 -75.30 29.44 -10.89
C LYS A 6 -75.23 29.64 -12.43
N SER A 7 -75.54 28.70 -13.32
CA SER A 7 -76.14 27.36 -13.24
C SER A 7 -76.26 26.78 -14.67
N GLY A 8 -76.35 25.45 -14.80
CA GLY A 8 -77.20 24.75 -15.79
C GLY A 8 -76.46 23.72 -16.66
N ARG A 9 -76.96 22.50 -16.91
CA ARG A 9 -78.17 21.76 -16.47
C ARG A 9 -78.00 20.27 -16.90
N ALA A 10 -78.51 19.34 -16.11
CA ALA A 10 -78.67 17.88 -16.37
C ALA A 10 -79.83 17.60 -17.37
N GLY A 11 -80.01 16.44 -18.02
CA GLY A 11 -79.46 15.07 -17.98
C GLY A 11 -79.94 14.32 -19.25
N PRO A 12 -80.36 13.02 -19.26
CA PRO A 12 -80.10 11.89 -18.35
C PRO A 12 -79.67 10.58 -19.10
N GLY A 13 -79.36 9.51 -18.36
CA GLY A 13 -79.48 8.13 -18.86
C GLY A 13 -78.25 7.24 -18.67
N ASN A 14 -78.22 6.49 -17.56
CA ASN A 14 -77.34 5.33 -17.38
C ASN A 14 -78.09 4.08 -17.90
N PRO A 15 -77.39 3.00 -18.30
CA PRO A 15 -77.25 1.92 -17.34
C PRO A 15 -75.87 1.21 -17.33
N THR A 16 -75.34 1.07 -16.11
CA THR A 16 -74.64 -0.11 -15.55
C THR A 16 -73.47 -0.74 -16.33
N SER A 17 -72.26 -0.55 -15.79
CA SER A 17 -71.19 -1.56 -15.82
C SER A 17 -70.63 -1.76 -14.40
N PRO A 18 -70.57 -2.99 -13.84
CA PRO A 18 -70.14 -3.18 -12.47
C PRO A 18 -68.63 -3.35 -12.35
N ARG A 19 -68.04 -2.46 -11.54
CA ARG A 19 -67.03 -2.69 -10.47
C ARG A 19 -65.70 -3.34 -10.89
N GLN A 20 -64.58 -2.60 -10.91
CA GLN A 20 -63.72 -2.24 -9.76
C GLN A 20 -63.30 -3.41 -8.83
N SER A 21 -62.01 -3.35 -8.46
CA SER A 21 -61.26 -4.08 -7.43
C SER A 21 -60.29 -5.11 -8.04
N VAL A 22 -58.98 -5.13 -7.80
CA VAL A 22 -58.19 -4.70 -6.63
C VAL A 22 -56.79 -4.30 -7.12
N ARG A 23 -56.44 -3.00 -7.10
CA ARG A 23 -55.03 -2.58 -6.99
C ARG A 23 -54.70 -2.65 -5.50
N LYS A 24 -54.00 -3.70 -5.07
CA LYS A 24 -53.38 -3.74 -3.74
C LYS A 24 -51.90 -3.45 -3.92
N ASN A 25 -51.49 -2.41 -3.21
CA ASN A 25 -50.13 -1.96 -2.95
C ASN A 25 -49.13 -3.10 -2.80
N LEU A 26 -48.05 -3.03 -3.58
CA LEU A 26 -46.72 -3.55 -3.24
C LEU A 26 -45.73 -2.50 -3.74
N GLU A 27 -45.28 -1.63 -2.83
CA GLU A 27 -44.03 -0.89 -3.01
C GLU A 27 -42.89 -1.92 -2.95
N PHE A 28 -42.55 -2.46 -4.11
CA PHE A 28 -41.31 -3.20 -4.30
C PHE A 28 -40.90 -2.98 -5.75
N GLU A 29 -40.10 -1.93 -6.00
CA GLU A 29 -39.40 -1.80 -7.28
C GLU A 29 -38.31 -2.88 -7.32
N PRO A 30 -38.45 -3.93 -8.14
CA PRO A 30 -37.41 -4.91 -8.24
C PRO A 30 -36.39 -4.38 -9.24
N LEU A 31 -35.30 -3.78 -8.75
CA LEU A 31 -34.13 -3.40 -9.54
C LEU A 31 -33.33 -4.62 -10.04
N SER A 32 -34.01 -5.75 -10.32
CA SER A 32 -33.39 -7.00 -10.73
C SER A 32 -34.22 -7.67 -11.82
N THR A 33 -33.57 -7.94 -12.96
CA THR A 33 -34.12 -8.64 -14.13
C THR A 33 -34.74 -10.01 -13.81
N THR A 34 -34.46 -10.56 -12.63
CA THR A 34 -35.05 -11.80 -12.11
C THR A 34 -36.52 -11.69 -11.71
N ALA A 35 -37.02 -10.51 -11.33
CA ALA A 35 -38.43 -10.34 -10.97
C ALA A 35 -39.36 -10.40 -12.20
N LEU A 36 -38.87 -9.95 -13.36
CA LEU A 36 -39.58 -10.02 -14.64
C LEU A 36 -39.80 -11.46 -15.15
N ILE A 37 -39.07 -12.45 -14.62
CA ILE A 37 -39.23 -13.88 -14.96
C ILE A 37 -40.53 -14.44 -14.36
N LEU A 38 -41.04 -13.82 -13.31
CA LEU A 38 -42.26 -14.21 -12.60
C LEU A 38 -43.52 -13.48 -13.10
N GLU A 39 -43.39 -12.50 -14.00
CA GLU A 39 -44.53 -11.77 -14.55
C GLU A 39 -45.26 -12.59 -15.62
N ASP A 40 -46.60 -12.47 -15.62
CA ASP A 40 -47.43 -13.09 -16.65
C ASP A 40 -47.25 -12.38 -18.01
N ARG A 41 -47.29 -13.18 -19.07
CA ARG A 41 -47.11 -12.70 -20.45
C ARG A 41 -48.19 -11.65 -20.78
N PRO A 42 -47.85 -10.54 -21.47
CA PRO A 42 -48.83 -9.54 -21.88
C PRO A 42 -49.99 -10.18 -22.66
N ALA A 43 -51.22 -9.69 -22.44
CA ALA A 43 -52.47 -10.26 -22.98
C ALA A 43 -52.53 -10.36 -24.53
N ASN A 44 -51.61 -9.69 -25.23
CA ASN A 44 -51.53 -9.67 -26.70
C ASN A 44 -50.72 -10.84 -27.29
N LEU A 45 -50.15 -11.72 -26.46
CA LEU A 45 -49.38 -12.89 -26.88
C LEU A 45 -50.11 -14.18 -26.48
N PRO A 46 -50.04 -15.26 -27.29
CA PRO A 46 -50.65 -16.53 -26.94
C PRO A 46 -50.13 -17.06 -25.60
N ALA A 47 -51.04 -17.65 -24.82
CA ALA A 47 -50.76 -18.20 -23.51
C ALA A 47 -49.60 -19.20 -23.58
N LYS A 48 -48.69 -19.10 -22.61
CA LYS A 48 -47.54 -20.00 -22.51
C LYS A 48 -48.05 -21.43 -22.25
N PRO A 49 -47.62 -22.45 -23.03
CA PRO A 49 -48.02 -23.82 -22.77
C PRO A 49 -47.57 -24.25 -21.37
N VAL A 50 -48.38 -25.07 -20.70
CA VAL A 50 -48.21 -25.45 -19.29
C VAL A 50 -46.83 -26.06 -19.03
N GLU A 51 -46.34 -26.89 -19.95
CA GLU A 51 -45.02 -27.52 -19.90
C GLU A 51 -43.88 -26.49 -19.90
N GLU A 52 -43.96 -25.47 -20.77
CA GLU A 52 -42.93 -24.43 -20.88
C GLU A 52 -42.95 -23.51 -19.65
N ALA A 53 -44.13 -23.23 -19.08
CA ALA A 53 -44.27 -22.48 -17.84
C ALA A 53 -43.66 -23.24 -16.65
N GLN A 54 -43.85 -24.55 -16.57
CA GLN A 54 -43.28 -25.39 -15.53
C GLN A 54 -41.75 -25.49 -15.67
N LYS A 55 -41.22 -25.62 -16.89
CA LYS A 55 -39.78 -25.62 -17.16
C LYS A 55 -39.11 -24.31 -16.72
N HIS A 56 -39.71 -23.16 -17.02
CA HIS A 56 -39.15 -21.87 -16.59
C HIS A 56 -39.18 -21.68 -15.07
N ARG A 57 -40.24 -22.16 -14.39
CA ARG A 57 -40.27 -22.16 -12.92
C ARG A 57 -39.13 -22.98 -12.32
N GLN A 58 -38.90 -24.19 -12.84
CA GLN A 58 -37.79 -25.04 -12.39
C GLN A 58 -36.42 -24.37 -12.61
N GLN A 59 -36.20 -23.76 -13.79
CA GLN A 59 -34.96 -23.05 -14.10
C GLN A 59 -34.74 -21.83 -13.19
N TYR A 60 -35.80 -21.08 -12.87
CA TYR A 60 -35.73 -19.96 -11.94
C TYR A 60 -35.41 -20.42 -10.51
N GLU A 61 -36.10 -21.46 -10.03
CA GLU A 61 -35.83 -22.05 -8.71
C GLU A 61 -34.38 -22.54 -8.60
N GLU A 62 -33.87 -23.19 -9.65
CA GLU A 62 -32.48 -23.63 -9.71
C GLU A 62 -31.50 -22.44 -9.69
N MET A 63 -31.76 -21.40 -10.50
CA MET A 63 -30.95 -20.18 -10.53
C MET A 63 -30.90 -19.49 -9.15
N VAL A 64 -32.05 -19.34 -8.49
CA VAL A 64 -32.15 -18.75 -7.16
C VAL A 64 -31.43 -19.63 -6.12
N ALA A 65 -31.56 -20.95 -6.20
CA ALA A 65 -30.86 -21.87 -5.31
C ALA A 65 -29.34 -21.80 -5.49
N GLN A 66 -28.86 -21.73 -6.74
CA GLN A 66 -27.44 -21.55 -7.07
C GLN A 66 -26.92 -20.19 -6.57
N ALA A 67 -27.68 -19.11 -6.77
CA ALA A 67 -27.34 -17.77 -6.29
C ALA A 67 -27.23 -17.73 -4.76
N LYS A 68 -28.24 -18.26 -4.04
CA LYS A 68 -28.22 -18.38 -2.57
C LYS A 68 -27.04 -19.22 -2.07
N LYS A 69 -26.72 -20.32 -2.75
CA LYS A 69 -25.57 -21.18 -2.40
C LYS A 69 -24.23 -20.46 -2.60
N LYS A 70 -24.09 -19.68 -3.67
CA LYS A 70 -22.90 -18.86 -3.93
C LYS A 70 -22.75 -17.75 -2.89
N GLU A 71 -23.82 -17.04 -2.60
CA GLU A 71 -23.87 -15.98 -1.59
C GLU A 71 -23.52 -16.52 -0.19
N MET A 72 -24.09 -17.67 0.21
CA MET A 72 -23.77 -18.30 1.49
C MET A 72 -22.29 -18.70 1.60
N LYS A 73 -21.70 -19.25 0.53
CA LYS A 73 -20.26 -19.57 0.49
C LYS A 73 -19.39 -18.31 0.58
N GLU A 74 -19.75 -17.25 -0.14
CA GLU A 74 -19.04 -15.97 -0.07
C GLU A 74 -19.16 -15.33 1.32
N ALA A 75 -20.34 -15.37 1.93
CA ALA A 75 -20.57 -14.89 3.29
C ALA A 75 -19.76 -15.69 4.33
N GLN A 76 -19.70 -17.01 4.21
CA GLN A 76 -18.86 -17.86 5.07
C GLN A 76 -17.37 -17.53 4.90
N LYS A 77 -16.89 -17.33 3.66
CA LYS A 77 -15.51 -16.94 3.39
C LYS A 77 -15.19 -15.56 3.99
N ARG A 78 -16.08 -14.57 3.82
CA ARG A 78 -15.95 -13.24 4.40
C ARG A 78 -15.93 -13.28 5.93
N LYS A 79 -16.81 -14.08 6.55
CA LYS A 79 -16.84 -14.28 8.01
C LYS A 79 -15.52 -14.87 8.52
N LYS A 80 -15.02 -15.93 7.88
CA LYS A 80 -13.73 -16.55 8.24
C LYS A 80 -12.56 -15.55 8.12
N GLN A 81 -12.50 -14.81 7.02
CA GLN A 81 -11.47 -13.77 6.82
C GLN A 81 -11.52 -12.69 7.90
N LEU A 82 -12.71 -12.27 8.32
CA LEU A 82 -12.89 -11.31 9.40
C LEU A 82 -12.41 -11.87 10.74
N GLU A 83 -12.78 -13.12 11.07
CA GLU A 83 -12.33 -13.80 12.28
C GLU A 83 -10.80 -13.95 12.34
N ASP A 84 -10.18 -14.35 11.22
CA ASP A 84 -8.72 -14.47 11.12
C ASP A 84 -8.03 -13.10 11.28
N ARG A 85 -8.62 -12.02 10.74
CA ARG A 85 -8.11 -10.65 10.91
C ARG A 85 -8.21 -10.20 12.37
N CYS A 86 -9.35 -10.43 13.03
CA CYS A 86 -9.51 -10.07 14.44
C CYS A 86 -8.50 -10.80 15.35
N LYS A 87 -8.26 -12.10 15.11
CA LYS A 87 -7.24 -12.86 15.84
C LYS A 87 -5.83 -12.31 15.64
N LEU A 88 -5.51 -11.90 14.41
CA LEU A 88 -4.23 -11.28 14.10
C LEU A 88 -4.07 -9.93 14.82
N GLU A 89 -5.09 -9.08 14.80
CA GLU A 89 -5.09 -7.79 15.51
C GLU A 89 -4.92 -7.97 17.02
N GLU A 90 -5.60 -8.95 17.63
CA GLU A 90 -5.45 -9.29 19.04
C GLU A 90 -4.01 -9.74 19.35
N SER A 91 -3.44 -10.64 18.53
CA SER A 91 -2.06 -11.11 18.68
C SER A 91 -1.04 -9.97 18.57
N ILE A 92 -1.23 -9.05 17.61
CA ILE A 92 -0.39 -7.85 17.45
C ILE A 92 -0.53 -6.94 18.69
N GLY A 93 -1.74 -6.78 19.22
CA GLY A 93 -2.02 -6.00 20.43
C GLY A 93 -1.30 -6.55 21.66
N THR A 94 -1.40 -7.86 21.90
CA THR A 94 -0.70 -8.53 23.00
C THR A 94 0.82 -8.41 22.85
N ALA A 95 1.35 -8.65 21.64
CA ALA A 95 2.78 -8.49 21.38
C ALA A 95 3.23 -7.05 21.64
N ALA A 96 2.45 -6.04 21.21
CA ALA A 96 2.77 -4.63 21.43
C ALA A 96 2.83 -4.27 22.93
N GLN A 97 1.95 -4.85 23.75
CA GLN A 97 2.00 -4.67 25.21
C GLN A 97 3.30 -5.25 25.80
N ILE A 98 3.67 -6.48 25.43
CA ILE A 98 4.92 -7.12 25.89
C ILE A 98 6.13 -6.26 25.48
N TRP A 99 6.17 -5.80 24.23
CA TRP A 99 7.25 -4.95 23.74
C TRP A 99 7.35 -3.65 24.53
N ASN A 100 6.24 -2.96 24.79
CA ASN A 100 6.25 -1.68 25.50
C ASN A 100 6.51 -1.80 27.00
N GLN A 101 5.98 -2.83 27.65
CA GLN A 101 6.00 -2.94 29.12
C GLN A 101 7.19 -3.76 29.63
N GLU A 102 7.63 -4.78 28.91
CA GLU A 102 8.69 -5.70 29.36
C GLU A 102 10.02 -5.43 28.65
N ILE A 103 10.00 -5.36 27.31
CA ILE A 103 11.23 -5.42 26.50
C ILE A 103 11.89 -4.05 26.37
N LEU A 104 11.17 -3.04 25.84
CA LEU A 104 11.73 -1.72 25.53
C LEU A 104 12.30 -0.98 26.75
N PRO A 105 11.71 -1.04 27.96
CA PRO A 105 12.29 -0.40 29.14
C PRO A 105 13.65 -1.00 29.56
N HIS A 106 13.90 -2.26 29.21
CA HIS A 106 15.10 -3.01 29.57
C HIS A 106 15.87 -3.48 28.32
N TRP A 107 15.84 -2.68 27.25
CA TRP A 107 16.36 -3.07 25.93
C TRP A 107 17.79 -3.60 25.97
N SER A 108 18.70 -2.93 26.67
CA SER A 108 20.13 -3.26 26.74
C SER A 108 20.42 -4.66 27.28
N THR A 109 19.58 -5.16 28.19
CA THR A 109 19.74 -6.50 28.78
C THR A 109 18.90 -7.55 28.04
N MET A 110 17.75 -7.17 27.49
CA MET A 110 16.76 -8.11 26.95
C MET A 110 16.93 -8.41 25.46
N CYS A 111 17.54 -7.52 24.67
CA CYS A 111 17.56 -7.61 23.20
C CYS A 111 18.23 -8.89 22.65
N THR A 112 19.14 -9.50 23.40
CA THR A 112 19.85 -10.74 23.02
C THR A 112 19.18 -12.01 23.56
N SER A 113 18.17 -11.87 24.41
CA SER A 113 17.48 -13.01 25.01
C SER A 113 16.78 -13.87 23.95
N ARG A 114 16.70 -15.18 24.20
CA ARG A 114 16.03 -16.13 23.29
C ARG A 114 14.55 -15.79 23.09
N ARG A 115 13.84 -15.46 24.17
CA ARG A 115 12.42 -15.07 24.15
C ARG A 115 12.19 -13.86 23.24
N VAL A 116 13.03 -12.83 23.33
CA VAL A 116 12.90 -11.63 22.48
C VAL A 116 13.19 -11.97 21.02
N ARG A 117 14.20 -12.80 20.73
CA ARG A 117 14.49 -13.25 19.36
C ARG A 117 13.34 -14.04 18.74
N GLU A 118 12.68 -14.91 19.49
CA GLU A 118 11.50 -15.66 19.03
C GLU A 118 10.31 -14.73 18.76
N LEU A 119 10.05 -13.75 19.63
CA LEU A 119 9.02 -12.73 19.40
C LEU A 119 9.34 -11.85 18.19
N TRP A 120 10.61 -11.48 18.01
CA TRP A 120 11.05 -10.70 16.85
C TRP A 120 10.88 -11.49 15.55
N TRP A 121 11.15 -12.80 15.56
CA TRP A 121 10.93 -13.69 14.42
C TRP A 121 9.46 -13.74 13.97
N GLN A 122 8.51 -13.60 14.91
CA GLN A 122 7.08 -13.49 14.60
C GLN A 122 6.69 -12.14 13.97
N GLY A 123 7.58 -11.15 14.04
CA GLY A 123 7.40 -9.81 13.51
C GLY A 123 7.18 -8.76 14.60
N ILE A 124 7.77 -7.58 14.43
CA ILE A 124 7.60 -6.46 15.34
C ILE A 124 6.24 -5.78 15.07
N PRO A 125 5.40 -5.55 16.10
CA PRO A 125 4.15 -4.78 15.97
C PRO A 125 4.39 -3.39 15.36
N PRO A 126 3.57 -2.93 14.40
CA PRO A 126 3.79 -1.65 13.72
C PRO A 126 3.97 -0.46 14.68
N SER A 127 3.19 -0.41 15.76
CA SER A 127 3.23 0.67 16.76
C SER A 127 4.53 0.80 17.54
N VAL A 128 5.38 -0.24 17.55
CA VAL A 128 6.68 -0.21 18.26
C VAL A 128 7.88 -0.29 17.33
N ARG A 129 7.67 -0.48 16.02
CA ARG A 129 8.76 -0.62 15.03
C ARG A 129 9.73 0.54 15.07
N GLY A 130 9.24 1.78 15.02
CA GLY A 130 10.10 2.95 15.05
C GLY A 130 11.09 2.91 16.22
N LYS A 131 10.58 2.72 17.43
CA LYS A 131 11.42 2.66 18.63
C LYS A 131 12.43 1.50 18.60
N VAL A 132 12.00 0.30 18.19
CA VAL A 132 12.88 -0.87 18.10
C VAL A 132 13.95 -0.68 17.02
N TRP A 133 13.57 -0.16 15.85
CA TRP A 133 14.49 0.07 14.73
C TRP A 133 15.52 1.15 15.04
N SER A 134 15.12 2.28 15.64
CA SER A 134 16.06 3.31 16.07
C SER A 134 17.09 2.76 17.07
N LEU A 135 16.67 1.91 18.00
CA LEU A 135 17.56 1.27 18.96
C LEU A 135 18.48 0.22 18.32
N ALA A 136 17.98 -0.54 17.33
CA ALA A 136 18.75 -1.59 16.66
C ALA A 136 19.76 -1.02 15.65
N VAL A 137 19.38 0.02 14.91
CA VAL A 137 20.28 0.73 13.97
C VAL A 137 21.33 1.52 14.76
N GLY A 138 20.90 2.20 15.83
CA GLY A 138 21.73 3.07 16.66
C GLY A 138 22.02 4.43 16.00
N ASN A 139 22.85 5.23 16.67
CA ASN A 139 23.29 6.54 16.18
C ASN A 139 24.80 6.74 16.38
N GLU A 140 25.60 5.84 15.82
CA GLU A 140 27.07 5.90 15.86
C GLU A 140 27.62 7.18 15.19
N LEU A 141 26.89 7.73 14.23
CA LEU A 141 27.22 8.99 13.57
C LEU A 141 26.92 10.24 14.42
N ASN A 142 26.28 10.08 15.58
CA ASN A 142 25.87 11.18 16.47
C ASN A 142 25.07 12.29 15.77
N ILE A 143 24.21 11.91 14.82
CA ILE A 143 23.38 12.85 14.07
C ILE A 143 22.30 13.40 15.00
N THR A 144 22.13 14.72 14.98
CA THR A 144 21.11 15.43 15.76
C THR A 144 19.95 15.88 14.88
N HIS A 145 18.80 16.17 15.51
CA HIS A 145 17.65 16.78 14.84
C HIS A 145 17.98 18.15 14.23
N GLU A 146 18.88 18.90 14.88
CA GLU A 146 19.37 20.19 14.39
C GLU A 146 20.20 20.01 13.10
N LEU A 147 21.08 19.01 13.05
CA LEU A 147 21.85 18.71 11.85
C LEU A 147 20.93 18.34 10.68
N TYR A 148 19.89 17.54 10.92
CA TYR A 148 18.87 17.26 9.90
C TYR A 148 18.23 18.55 9.38
N SER A 149 17.83 19.45 10.27
CA SER A 149 17.20 20.73 9.93
C SER A 149 18.12 21.61 9.08
N ILE A 150 19.41 21.68 9.41
CA ILE A 150 20.42 22.40 8.63
C ILE A 150 20.59 21.79 7.24
N CYS A 151 20.71 20.46 7.14
CA CYS A 151 20.85 19.76 5.86
C CYS A 151 19.61 19.92 4.99
N LEU A 152 18.41 19.87 5.57
CA LEU A 152 17.16 20.11 4.86
C LEU A 152 17.08 21.53 4.31
N ALA A 153 17.42 22.55 5.11
CA ALA A 153 17.43 23.94 4.67
C ALA A 153 18.37 24.13 3.46
N ARG A 154 19.57 23.53 3.51
CA ARG A 154 20.52 23.53 2.38
C ARG A 154 19.96 22.82 1.15
N ALA A 155 19.27 21.69 1.32
CA ALA A 155 18.65 20.97 0.21
C ALA A 155 17.56 21.81 -0.46
N GLN A 156 16.70 22.46 0.34
CA GLN A 156 15.64 23.33 -0.16
C GLN A 156 16.17 24.57 -0.89
N GLU A 157 17.24 25.18 -0.38
CA GLU A 157 17.91 26.30 -1.07
C GLU A 157 18.44 25.86 -2.43
N LYS A 158 19.12 24.71 -2.50
CA LYS A 158 19.64 24.14 -3.75
C LYS A 158 18.53 23.93 -4.78
N TRP A 159 17.37 23.41 -4.38
CA TRP A 159 16.25 23.19 -5.31
C TRP A 159 15.67 24.49 -5.84
N LYS A 160 15.57 25.53 -5.00
CA LYS A 160 15.11 26.86 -5.42
C LYS A 160 16.05 27.48 -6.44
N THR A 161 17.36 27.43 -6.20
CA THR A 161 18.37 27.96 -7.14
C THR A 161 18.34 27.22 -8.48
N THR A 162 18.23 25.89 -8.44
CA THR A 162 18.15 25.06 -9.66
C THR A 162 16.89 25.39 -10.46
N ALA A 163 15.74 25.51 -9.79
CA ALA A 163 14.48 25.89 -10.44
C ALA A 163 14.56 27.28 -11.10
N ALA A 164 15.21 28.26 -10.45
CA ALA A 164 15.38 29.60 -11.00
C ALA A 164 16.29 29.63 -12.25
N LEU A 165 17.33 28.80 -12.28
CA LEU A 165 18.23 28.66 -13.44
C LEU A 165 17.54 28.03 -14.65
N THR A 166 16.61 27.08 -14.43
CA THR A 166 15.86 26.45 -15.54
C THR A 166 14.88 27.40 -16.25
N THR A 167 14.51 28.53 -15.62
CA THR A 167 13.62 29.54 -16.21
C THR A 167 14.35 30.59 -17.06
N ASP A 168 15.66 30.78 -16.87
CA ASP A 168 16.44 31.86 -17.50
C ASP A 168 17.60 31.31 -18.38
N THR A 169 17.28 30.84 -19.58
CA THR A 169 18.16 30.75 -20.78
C THR A 169 19.36 29.77 -20.83
N GLN A 170 19.47 29.12 -22.00
CA GLN A 170 20.56 28.39 -22.68
C GLN A 170 21.90 28.14 -21.96
N ALA A 171 22.29 26.86 -22.02
CA ALA A 171 23.58 26.29 -21.72
C ALA A 171 24.77 27.17 -22.12
N GLU A 172 25.66 27.46 -21.18
CA GLU A 172 27.08 27.09 -21.26
C GLU A 172 27.69 27.04 -19.84
N ASP A 173 28.37 25.92 -19.57
CA ASP A 173 29.55 25.77 -18.72
C ASP A 173 29.45 25.98 -17.19
N VAL A 174 29.12 24.89 -16.46
CA VAL A 174 29.68 24.65 -15.12
C VAL A 174 30.00 23.16 -14.96
N LEU A 175 31.26 22.79 -15.17
CA LEU A 175 31.84 21.44 -15.03
C LEU A 175 31.74 20.80 -13.61
N GLY A 176 30.91 21.36 -12.72
CA GLY A 176 30.60 20.82 -11.39
C GLY A 176 29.10 20.85 -11.04
N SER A 177 28.21 21.19 -11.99
CA SER A 177 26.75 21.15 -11.81
C SER A 177 26.10 19.84 -12.27
N SER A 178 26.78 19.01 -13.09
CA SER A 178 26.18 17.82 -13.69
C SER A 178 25.77 16.75 -12.66
N ASP A 179 26.60 16.50 -11.64
CA ASP A 179 26.27 15.53 -10.57
C ASP A 179 25.10 16.00 -9.69
N ARG A 180 24.87 17.32 -9.64
CA ARG A 180 23.89 17.96 -8.76
C ARG A 180 22.49 17.94 -9.36
N GLU A 181 22.37 18.31 -10.64
CA GLU A 181 21.13 18.19 -11.42
C GLU A 181 20.72 16.71 -11.49
N SER A 182 21.70 15.82 -11.75
CA SER A 182 21.52 14.37 -11.81
C SER A 182 20.91 13.80 -10.53
N SER A 183 21.40 14.20 -9.35
CA SER A 183 20.86 13.70 -8.07
C SER A 183 19.38 14.04 -7.86
N LEU A 184 18.94 15.25 -8.24
CA LEU A 184 17.55 15.66 -8.07
C LEU A 184 16.61 14.92 -9.05
N GLU A 185 17.04 14.75 -10.30
CA GLU A 185 16.28 13.98 -11.28
C GLU A 185 16.16 12.52 -10.89
N LEU A 186 17.25 11.90 -10.41
CA LEU A 186 17.24 10.53 -9.90
C LEU A 186 16.32 10.37 -8.68
N ILE A 187 16.32 11.32 -7.75
CA ILE A 187 15.39 11.32 -6.61
C ILE A 187 13.94 11.34 -7.10
N LYS A 188 13.59 12.26 -8.02
CA LYS A 188 12.23 12.37 -8.56
C LYS A 188 11.80 11.08 -9.28
N LEU A 189 12.68 10.53 -10.12
CA LEU A 189 12.45 9.28 -10.82
C LEU A 189 12.19 8.14 -9.84
N ASP A 190 13.03 7.99 -8.82
CA ASP A 190 12.90 6.93 -7.83
C ASP A 190 11.64 7.05 -6.99
N ILE A 191 11.29 8.25 -6.53
CA ILE A 191 10.06 8.49 -5.78
C ILE A 191 8.83 8.07 -6.62
N SER A 192 8.84 8.35 -7.93
CA SER A 192 7.72 7.98 -8.82
C SER A 192 7.47 6.47 -8.85
N ARG A 193 8.52 5.64 -8.68
CA ARG A 193 8.45 4.17 -8.65
C ARG A 193 8.55 3.55 -7.26
N THR A 194 8.60 4.34 -6.20
CA THR A 194 8.69 3.85 -4.81
C THR A 194 7.30 3.46 -4.29
N PHE A 195 7.04 2.16 -4.20
CA PHE A 195 5.76 1.58 -3.76
C PHE A 195 4.52 2.25 -4.39
N PRO A 196 4.43 2.34 -5.73
CA PRO A 196 3.43 3.16 -6.42
C PRO A 196 1.98 2.71 -6.17
N GLN A 197 1.78 1.43 -5.86
CA GLN A 197 0.47 0.87 -5.56
C GLN A 197 -0.17 1.44 -4.27
N LEU A 198 0.64 2.04 -3.40
CA LEU A 198 0.14 2.70 -2.18
C LEU A 198 -0.33 4.13 -2.45
N CYS A 199 0.13 4.77 -3.53
CA CYS A 199 -0.20 6.15 -3.90
C CYS A 199 0.09 7.21 -2.80
N ILE A 200 1.01 6.91 -1.87
CA ILE A 200 1.30 7.81 -0.73
C ILE A 200 2.62 8.56 -0.83
N PHE A 201 3.56 8.08 -1.67
CA PHE A 201 4.89 8.67 -1.85
C PHE A 201 5.03 9.48 -3.14
N GLN A 202 4.18 9.21 -4.13
CA GLN A 202 4.15 9.92 -5.40
C GLN A 202 3.64 11.35 -5.20
N GLN A 203 3.84 12.22 -6.20
CA GLN A 203 3.41 13.62 -6.15
C GLN A 203 1.95 13.75 -5.70
N GLY A 204 1.70 14.57 -4.68
CA GLY A 204 0.37 14.76 -4.08
C GLY A 204 0.01 13.76 -2.97
N GLY A 205 0.82 12.73 -2.74
CA GLY A 205 0.69 11.82 -1.61
C GLY A 205 1.19 12.43 -0.29
N PRO A 206 0.66 11.99 0.87
CA PRO A 206 0.97 12.56 2.18
C PRO A 206 2.44 12.45 2.61
N TYR A 207 3.20 11.50 2.07
CA TYR A 207 4.62 11.29 2.40
C TYR A 207 5.58 11.77 1.32
N HIS A 208 5.08 12.36 0.24
CA HIS A 208 5.92 12.79 -0.89
C HIS A 208 7.00 13.78 -0.46
N ASP A 209 6.60 14.89 0.16
CA ASP A 209 7.52 15.96 0.56
C ASP A 209 8.46 15.50 1.67
N VAL A 210 7.99 14.61 2.55
CA VAL A 210 8.78 14.01 3.63
C VAL A 210 9.89 13.14 3.03
N LEU A 211 9.56 12.27 2.07
CA LEU A 211 10.53 11.42 1.39
C LEU A 211 11.55 12.25 0.62
N HIS A 212 11.09 13.27 -0.13
CA HIS A 212 11.96 14.19 -0.85
C HIS A 212 12.90 14.94 0.10
N SER A 213 12.40 15.36 1.27
CA SER A 213 13.17 16.05 2.31
C SER A 213 14.28 15.18 2.90
N ILE A 214 13.99 13.91 3.23
CA ILE A 214 14.99 12.95 3.74
C ILE A 214 16.13 12.76 2.74
N LEU A 215 15.78 12.45 1.49
CA LEU A 215 16.75 12.16 0.44
C LEU A 215 17.60 13.39 0.12
N GLY A 216 16.95 14.56 -0.01
CA GLY A 216 17.62 15.84 -0.20
C GLY A 216 18.59 16.19 0.92
N ALA A 217 18.14 16.09 2.17
CA ALA A 217 18.97 16.34 3.33
C ALA A 217 20.18 15.38 3.36
N TYR A 218 20.00 14.11 2.97
CA TYR A 218 21.08 13.13 2.95
C TYR A 218 22.15 13.48 1.92
N THR A 219 21.78 13.90 0.71
CA THR A 219 22.77 14.36 -0.28
C THR A 219 23.57 15.59 0.19
N CYS A 220 22.98 16.42 1.06
CA CYS A 220 23.70 17.54 1.69
C CYS A 220 24.58 17.12 2.86
N TYR A 221 24.21 16.05 3.56
CA TYR A 221 24.97 15.49 4.67
C TYR A 221 26.17 14.65 4.19
N ARG A 222 25.98 13.82 3.16
CA ARG A 222 27.00 12.96 2.53
C ARG A 222 27.15 13.29 1.04
N PRO A 223 27.71 14.45 0.69
CA PRO A 223 27.93 14.82 -0.72
C PRO A 223 28.92 13.89 -1.43
N ASP A 224 29.77 13.18 -0.67
CA ASP A 224 30.70 12.15 -1.16
C ASP A 224 30.01 10.86 -1.60
N VAL A 225 28.74 10.66 -1.22
CA VAL A 225 27.90 9.54 -1.66
C VAL A 225 26.82 10.04 -2.62
N GLY A 226 26.23 11.20 -2.33
CA GLY A 226 25.13 11.75 -3.10
C GLY A 226 23.86 10.89 -2.98
N TYR A 227 23.09 10.83 -4.07
CA TYR A 227 21.94 9.95 -4.17
C TYR A 227 22.29 8.74 -5.04
N VAL A 228 22.01 7.55 -4.53
CA VAL A 228 22.16 6.30 -5.28
C VAL A 228 20.77 5.68 -5.47
N GLN A 229 20.53 5.19 -6.67
CA GLN A 229 19.26 4.56 -7.03
C GLN A 229 18.88 3.47 -6.00
N GLY A 230 17.61 3.45 -5.59
CA GLY A 230 17.09 2.50 -4.60
C GLY A 230 17.02 3.06 -3.17
N MET A 231 17.78 4.13 -2.86
CA MET A 231 17.74 4.78 -1.54
C MET A 231 16.33 5.23 -1.12
N SER A 232 15.49 5.63 -2.08
CA SER A 232 14.10 6.01 -1.83
C SER A 232 13.27 4.91 -1.15
N PHE A 233 13.50 3.64 -1.48
CA PHE A 233 12.76 2.52 -0.89
C PHE A 233 13.11 2.33 0.58
N ILE A 234 14.39 2.46 0.93
CA ILE A 234 14.86 2.41 2.32
C ILE A 234 14.27 3.57 3.12
N ALA A 235 14.39 4.80 2.60
CA ALA A 235 13.83 5.98 3.25
C ALA A 235 12.31 5.89 3.42
N ALA A 236 11.58 5.41 2.40
CA ALA A 236 10.13 5.22 2.44
C ALA A 236 9.69 4.24 3.53
N VAL A 237 10.40 3.13 3.72
CA VAL A 237 10.11 2.18 4.81
C VAL A 237 10.32 2.83 6.18
N LEU A 238 11.37 3.64 6.34
CA LEU A 238 11.67 4.31 7.60
C LEU A 238 10.61 5.36 7.95
N ILE A 239 10.23 6.25 7.03
CA ILE A 239 9.26 7.33 7.29
C ILE A 239 7.83 6.83 7.56
N LEU A 240 7.51 5.59 7.19
CA LEU A 240 6.24 4.96 7.58
C LEU A 240 6.19 4.57 9.06
N ASN A 241 7.34 4.46 9.72
CA ASN A 241 7.44 3.91 11.08
C ASN A 241 8.13 4.88 12.05
N LEU A 242 8.70 5.99 11.57
CA LEU A 242 9.48 6.96 12.33
C LEU A 242 9.08 8.38 11.96
N ASP A 243 9.16 9.28 12.94
CA ASP A 243 9.09 10.72 12.68
C ASP A 243 10.27 11.15 11.80
N THR A 244 10.08 12.21 11.02
CA THR A 244 11.00 12.58 9.94
C THR A 244 12.46 12.72 10.38
N ALA A 245 12.74 13.40 11.48
CA ALA A 245 14.13 13.58 11.93
C ALA A 245 14.76 12.26 12.41
N ASP A 246 13.99 11.40 13.08
CA ASP A 246 14.48 10.08 13.51
C ASP A 246 14.63 9.12 12.32
N ALA A 247 13.76 9.22 11.31
CA ALA A 247 13.90 8.50 10.05
C ALA A 247 15.19 8.90 9.33
N PHE A 248 15.56 10.20 9.34
CA PHE A 248 16.83 10.67 8.79
C PHE A 248 18.03 10.08 9.53
N ILE A 249 18.00 10.10 10.87
CA ILE A 249 19.06 9.54 11.71
C ILE A 249 19.23 8.05 11.43
N ALA A 250 18.12 7.30 11.43
CA ALA A 250 18.13 5.86 11.14
C ALA A 250 18.63 5.59 9.71
N PHE A 251 18.17 6.36 8.73
CA PHE A 251 18.58 6.22 7.33
C PHE A 251 20.09 6.42 7.16
N ALA A 252 20.63 7.50 7.70
CA ALA A 252 22.05 7.81 7.57
C ALA A 252 22.95 6.81 8.30
N ASN A 253 22.55 6.36 9.50
CA ASN A 253 23.30 5.34 10.24
C ASN A 253 23.21 3.97 9.58
N LEU A 254 22.04 3.59 9.04
CA LEU A 254 21.85 2.33 8.32
C LEU A 254 22.73 2.28 7.07
N LEU A 255 22.75 3.35 6.27
CA LEU A 255 23.60 3.43 5.09
C LEU A 255 25.09 3.47 5.42
N ASN A 256 25.47 3.81 6.65
CA ASN A 256 26.86 3.82 7.11
C ASN A 256 27.34 2.46 7.64
N LYS A 257 26.46 1.45 7.74
CA LYS A 257 26.87 0.10 8.14
C LYS A 257 27.77 -0.52 7.05
N PRO A 258 28.74 -1.38 7.40
CA PRO A 258 29.72 -1.90 6.45
C PRO A 258 29.11 -2.57 5.21
N CYS A 259 28.01 -3.31 5.39
CA CYS A 259 27.30 -3.95 4.28
C CYS A 259 26.74 -2.92 3.30
N GLN A 260 25.90 -2.00 3.78
CA GLN A 260 25.29 -0.96 2.95
C GLN A 260 26.34 -0.07 2.27
N MET A 261 27.40 0.30 2.99
CA MET A 261 28.51 1.07 2.42
C MET A 261 29.19 0.34 1.26
N ALA A 262 29.37 -0.98 1.35
CA ALA A 262 29.97 -1.78 0.28
C ALA A 262 29.18 -1.63 -1.03
N PHE A 263 27.86 -1.81 -0.95
CA PHE A 263 26.98 -1.85 -2.12
C PHE A 263 26.61 -0.46 -2.64
N PHE A 264 26.28 0.50 -1.78
CA PHE A 264 25.90 1.85 -2.21
C PHE A 264 27.09 2.71 -2.65
N ARG A 265 28.33 2.43 -2.18
CA ARG A 265 29.53 3.14 -2.65
C ARG A 265 30.31 2.40 -3.73
N VAL A 266 29.81 1.23 -4.15
CA VAL A 266 30.48 0.36 -5.13
C VAL A 266 31.93 0.05 -4.70
N ASP A 267 32.13 -0.26 -3.42
CA ASP A 267 33.43 -0.76 -2.94
C ASP A 267 33.58 -2.22 -3.40
N HIS A 268 34.15 -2.39 -4.58
CA HIS A 268 34.32 -3.70 -5.21
C HIS A 268 35.03 -4.71 -4.29
N SER A 269 36.02 -4.29 -3.50
CA SER A 269 36.76 -5.20 -2.63
C SER A 269 35.87 -5.75 -1.51
N LEU A 270 35.10 -4.87 -0.87
CA LEU A 270 34.21 -5.27 0.20
C LEU A 270 33.00 -6.05 -0.33
N MET A 271 32.45 -5.65 -1.49
CA MET A 271 31.38 -6.39 -2.18
C MET A 271 31.80 -7.82 -2.51
N LEU A 272 33.00 -8.02 -3.08
CA LEU A 272 33.53 -9.36 -3.37
C LEU A 272 33.70 -10.21 -2.11
N THR A 273 34.05 -9.58 -0.98
CA THR A 273 34.12 -10.28 0.32
C THR A 273 32.74 -10.74 0.79
N TYR A 274 31.71 -9.90 0.66
CA TYR A 274 30.32 -10.28 0.96
C TYR A 274 29.81 -11.37 0.01
N PHE A 275 30.12 -11.30 -1.28
CA PHE A 275 29.77 -12.33 -2.24
C PHE A 275 30.44 -13.66 -1.92
N ALA A 276 31.73 -13.67 -1.59
CA ALA A 276 32.44 -14.87 -1.20
C ALA A 276 31.82 -15.49 0.08
N ALA A 277 31.53 -14.69 1.09
CA ALA A 277 30.87 -15.16 2.30
C ALA A 277 29.48 -15.74 1.99
N PHE A 278 28.67 -15.06 1.17
CA PHE A 278 27.38 -15.55 0.71
C PHE A 278 27.50 -16.90 -0.02
N GLU A 279 28.46 -17.04 -0.94
CA GLU A 279 28.65 -18.27 -1.71
C GLU A 279 29.03 -19.46 -0.83
N VAL A 280 29.83 -19.26 0.24
CA VAL A 280 30.13 -20.31 1.21
C VAL A 280 28.84 -20.83 1.88
N PHE A 281 27.99 -19.94 2.38
CA PHE A 281 26.73 -20.35 2.99
C PHE A 281 25.74 -20.93 1.96
N PHE A 282 25.76 -20.42 0.73
CA PHE A 282 24.89 -20.91 -0.33
C PHE A 282 25.26 -22.35 -0.74
N GLU A 283 26.55 -22.64 -0.90
CA GLU A 283 27.04 -24.00 -1.16
C GLU A 283 26.71 -24.95 -0.01
N GLU A 284 26.95 -24.53 1.24
CA GLU A 284 26.70 -25.34 2.42
C GLU A 284 25.22 -25.70 2.58
N ASN A 285 24.32 -24.72 2.42
CA ASN A 285 22.89 -24.91 2.69
C ASN A 285 22.11 -25.44 1.47
N LEU A 286 22.53 -25.12 0.25
CA LEU A 286 21.83 -25.46 -0.99
C LEU A 286 22.79 -25.95 -2.11
N PRO A 287 23.59 -27.01 -1.88
CA PRO A 287 24.69 -27.40 -2.77
C PRO A 287 24.25 -27.73 -4.21
N LYS A 288 23.08 -28.35 -4.39
CA LYS A 288 22.54 -28.67 -5.72
C LYS A 288 22.18 -27.42 -6.51
N LEU A 289 21.62 -26.41 -5.85
CA LEU A 289 21.24 -25.15 -6.49
C LEU A 289 22.48 -24.30 -6.77
N PHE A 290 23.43 -24.26 -5.84
CA PHE A 290 24.73 -23.63 -6.04
C PHE A 290 25.46 -24.20 -7.26
N ALA A 291 25.56 -25.53 -7.37
CA ALA A 291 26.16 -26.19 -8.54
C ALA A 291 25.43 -25.84 -9.85
N HIS A 292 24.11 -25.72 -9.81
CA HIS A 292 23.32 -25.27 -10.96
C HIS A 292 23.65 -23.81 -11.34
N PHE A 293 23.79 -22.91 -10.37
CA PHE A 293 24.16 -21.51 -10.63
C PHE A 293 25.56 -21.42 -11.23
N LYS A 294 26.54 -22.14 -10.66
CA LYS A 294 27.91 -22.22 -11.20
C LYS A 294 27.95 -22.77 -12.63
N LYS A 295 27.17 -23.82 -12.92
CA LYS A 295 27.08 -24.41 -14.27
C LYS A 295 26.53 -23.42 -15.32
N ASN A 296 25.62 -22.53 -14.92
CA ASN A 296 25.00 -21.55 -15.81
C ASN A 296 25.66 -20.16 -15.72
N SER A 297 26.80 -20.04 -15.03
CA SER A 297 27.50 -18.76 -14.82
C SER A 297 26.61 -17.66 -14.22
N LEU A 298 25.67 -18.04 -13.36
CA LEU A 298 24.82 -17.09 -12.64
C LEU A 298 25.53 -16.68 -11.34
N THR A 299 26.15 -15.50 -11.35
CA THR A 299 26.97 -14.97 -10.26
C THR A 299 26.19 -14.00 -9.37
N PRO A 300 26.59 -13.83 -8.08
CA PRO A 300 25.84 -13.00 -7.13
C PRO A 300 25.62 -11.54 -7.53
N ASP A 301 26.52 -10.94 -8.32
CA ASP A 301 26.38 -9.56 -8.81
C ASP A 301 25.11 -9.34 -9.64
N ILE A 302 24.56 -10.38 -10.25
CA ILE A 302 23.37 -10.30 -11.11
C ILE A 302 22.07 -10.13 -10.31
N TYR A 303 22.04 -10.57 -9.05
CA TYR A 303 20.80 -10.61 -8.27
C TYR A 303 20.92 -10.12 -6.82
N LEU A 304 22.12 -10.10 -6.23
CA LEU A 304 22.30 -9.84 -4.80
C LEU A 304 22.55 -8.37 -4.46
N ILE A 305 22.94 -7.54 -5.43
CA ILE A 305 23.27 -6.12 -5.19
C ILE A 305 22.04 -5.33 -4.71
N ASP A 306 20.87 -5.60 -5.31
CA ASP A 306 19.63 -4.89 -4.99
C ASP A 306 18.89 -5.48 -3.77
N TRP A 307 19.23 -6.70 -3.33
CA TRP A 307 18.55 -7.42 -2.24
C TRP A 307 19.02 -6.98 -0.86
#